data_AF-A0A6A4U1V4-F1
#
_entry.id   AF-A0A6A4U1V4-F1
#
_cell.length_a   1.000
_cell.length_b   1.000
_cell.length_c   1.000
_cell.angle_alpha   90.00
_cell.angle_beta   90.00
_cell.angle_gamma   90.00
#
_symmetry.space_group_name_H-M   'P 1'
#
loop_
_entity.id
_entity.type
_entity.pdbx_description
1 polymer ?
#
loop_
_entity_poly.entity_id
_entity_poly.type
_entity_poly.pdbx_seq_one_letter_code
_entity_poly.pdbx_strand_id
1 'polypeptide(L)'
;MPFDLVASPARQTRKARGLTNYLAGHAAEASVARHYEDRGVIICARNWRGISGEIDLIGRDGDVVIFVEVKQSRTHDLAASHISDAQIRRIFATVDEFVAGEPGGLLL
;
A
#
# COMPACT_ATOMS: atom_id res chain seq x y z
N MET A 1 -29.66 28.69 27.52
CA MET A 1 -29.27 28.07 26.24
C MET A 1 -27.92 27.40 26.42
N PRO A 2 -27.83 26.09 26.18
CA PRO A 2 -26.90 25.65 25.15
C PRO A 2 -27.53 24.59 24.25
N PHE A 3 -27.30 24.72 22.94
CA PHE A 3 -27.64 23.72 21.95
C PHE A 3 -26.66 22.56 22.07
N ASP A 4 -27.17 21.36 22.40
CA ASP A 4 -26.43 20.12 22.29
C ASP A 4 -26.00 19.89 20.84
N LEU A 5 -24.69 19.93 20.59
CA LEU A 5 -24.07 19.51 19.34
C LEU A 5 -24.16 17.97 19.22
N VAL A 6 -25.35 17.46 18.93
CA VAL A 6 -25.50 16.08 18.45
C VAL A 6 -24.76 16.00 17.12
N ALA A 7 -23.65 15.26 17.10
CA ALA A 7 -22.86 15.06 15.89
C ALA A 7 -23.78 14.58 14.76
N SER A 8 -23.82 15.32 13.65
CA SER A 8 -24.74 15.01 12.56
C SER A 8 -24.55 13.57 12.07
N PRO A 9 -25.64 12.83 11.77
CA PRO A 9 -25.60 11.43 11.31
C PRO A 9 -24.65 11.19 10.14
N ALA A 10 -24.54 12.16 9.22
CA ALA A 10 -23.61 12.13 8.08
C ALA A 10 -22.12 12.12 8.48
N ARG A 11 -21.75 12.71 9.62
CA ARG A 11 -20.37 12.72 10.13
C ARG A 11 -20.01 11.39 10.78
N GLN A 12 -20.99 10.74 11.40
CA GLN A 12 -20.84 9.43 12.03
C GLN A 12 -20.73 8.30 10.99
N THR A 13 -21.54 8.35 9.92
CA THR A 13 -21.47 7.39 8.80
C THR A 13 -20.18 7.51 7.99
N ARG A 14 -19.64 8.73 7.79
CA ARG A 14 -18.32 8.92 7.15
C ARG A 14 -17.18 8.34 7.97
N LYS A 15 -17.18 8.52 9.29
CA LYS A 15 -16.18 7.93 10.20
C LYS A 15 -16.22 6.40 10.16
N ALA A 16 -17.42 5.81 10.21
CA ALA A 16 -17.59 4.35 10.12
C ALA A 16 -17.04 3.79 8.80
N ARG A 17 -17.35 4.44 7.67
CA ARG A 17 -16.84 4.03 6.34
C ARG A 17 -15.31 4.13 6.25
N GLY A 18 -14.71 5.19 6.80
CA GLY A 18 -13.26 5.34 6.86
C GLY A 18 -12.59 4.20 7.64
N LEU A 19 -13.15 3.83 8.79
CA LEU A 19 -12.66 2.71 9.58
C LEU A 19 -12.81 1.37 8.82
N THR A 20 -13.95 1.13 8.17
CA THR A 20 -14.16 -0.08 7.37
C THR A 20 -13.15 -0.19 6.23
N ASN A 21 -12.92 0.91 5.49
CA ASN A 21 -11.94 0.92 4.40
C ASN A 21 -10.51 0.68 4.92
N TYR A 22 -10.16 1.27 6.06
CA TYR A 22 -8.86 1.06 6.71
C TYR A 22 -8.65 -0.41 7.09
N LEU A 23 -9.61 -1.03 7.76
CA LEU A 23 -9.54 -2.44 8.16
C LEU A 23 -9.50 -3.37 6.94
N ALA A 24 -10.27 -3.05 5.89
CA ALA A 24 -10.25 -3.81 4.64
C ALA A 24 -8.89 -3.71 3.94
N GLY A 25 -8.28 -2.52 3.91
CA GLY A 25 -6.93 -2.32 3.38
C GLY A 25 -5.88 -3.12 4.15
N HIS A 26 -5.93 -3.07 5.49
CA HIS A 26 -4.99 -3.83 6.33
C HIS A 26 -5.13 -5.35 6.16
N ALA A 27 -6.36 -5.84 6.05
CA ALA A 27 -6.61 -7.26 5.78
C ALA A 27 -6.12 -7.68 4.38
N ALA A 28 -6.30 -6.82 3.38
CA ALA A 28 -5.79 -7.07 2.03
C ALA A 28 -4.25 -7.12 2.02
N GLU A 29 -3.58 -6.17 2.67
CA GLU A 29 -2.13 -6.14 2.80
C GLU A 29 -1.61 -7.42 3.47
N ALA A 30 -2.21 -7.85 4.57
CA ALA A 30 -1.86 -9.08 5.26
C ALA A 30 -2.04 -10.33 4.38
N SER A 31 -3.12 -10.37 3.59
CA SER A 31 -3.37 -11.48 2.66
C SER A 31 -2.33 -11.53 1.54
N VAL A 32 -1.91 -10.38 1.01
CA VAL A 32 -0.89 -10.31 -0.04
C VAL A 32 0.48 -10.67 0.51
N ALA A 33 0.85 -10.16 1.69
CA ALA A 33 2.09 -10.53 2.36
C ALA A 33 2.19 -12.05 2.53
N ARG A 34 1.14 -12.67 3.08
CA ARG A 34 1.09 -14.13 3.26
C ARG A 34 1.23 -14.89 1.93
N HIS A 35 0.60 -14.40 0.87
CA HIS A 35 0.69 -15.02 -0.46
C HIS A 35 2.14 -15.07 -0.99
N TYR A 36 2.94 -14.04 -0.72
CA TYR A 36 4.35 -13.99 -1.06
C TYR A 36 5.21 -14.83 -0.11
N GLU A 37 4.95 -14.76 1.19
CA GLU A 37 5.63 -15.57 2.22
C GLU A 37 5.46 -17.08 1.95
N ASP A 38 4.25 -17.52 1.58
CA ASP A 38 3.95 -18.92 1.21
C ASP A 38 4.74 -19.40 -0.04
N ARG A 39 5.32 -18.46 -0.82
CA ARG A 39 6.17 -18.73 -1.99
C ARG A 39 7.66 -18.58 -1.71
N GLY A 40 8.05 -18.36 -0.45
CA GLY A 40 9.44 -18.21 -0.04
C GLY A 40 9.98 -16.78 -0.11
N VAL A 41 9.14 -15.79 -0.43
CA VAL A 41 9.55 -14.38 -0.42
C VAL A 41 9.57 -13.87 1.02
N ILE A 42 10.67 -13.22 1.40
CA ILE A 42 10.81 -12.60 2.72
C ILE A 42 10.27 -11.18 2.66
N ILE A 43 9.21 -10.86 3.40
CA ILE A 43 8.70 -9.49 3.51
C ILE A 43 9.63 -8.68 4.43
N CYS A 44 10.41 -7.77 3.85
CA CYS A 44 11.41 -6.98 4.58
C CYS A 44 10.88 -5.61 5.04
N ALA A 45 9.84 -5.07 4.40
CA ALA A 45 9.17 -3.86 4.86
C ALA A 45 7.67 -3.87 4.55
N ARG A 46 6.90 -3.16 5.38
CA ARG A 46 5.47 -2.90 5.20
C ARG A 46 5.21 -1.41 5.40
N ASN A 47 4.32 -0.82 4.62
CA ASN A 47 4.00 0.61 4.64
C ASN A 47 5.27 1.48 4.64
N TRP A 48 6.24 1.15 3.78
CA TRP A 48 7.50 1.87 3.71
C TRP A 48 7.27 3.28 3.15
N ARG A 49 7.84 4.29 3.80
CA ARG A 49 7.64 5.71 3.45
C ARG A 49 8.98 6.35 3.16
N GLY A 50 9.13 6.86 1.95
CA GLY A 50 10.20 7.73 1.52
C GLY A 50 9.71 9.17 1.32
N ILE A 51 10.62 10.02 0.87
CA ILE A 51 10.33 11.39 0.43
C ILE A 51 9.42 11.36 -0.81
N SER A 52 9.65 10.41 -1.71
CA SER A 52 9.00 10.33 -3.02
C SER A 52 7.61 9.68 -2.98
N GLY A 53 7.29 8.94 -1.90
CA GLY A 53 6.02 8.25 -1.76
C GLY A 53 6.03 7.14 -0.72
N GLU A 54 5.03 6.26 -0.81
CA GLU A 54 4.96 5.04 -0.02
C GLU A 54 4.86 3.82 -0.93
N ILE A 55 5.36 2.69 -0.43
CA ILE A 55 5.16 1.34 -0.96
C ILE A 55 4.51 0.47 0.13
N ASP A 56 3.45 -0.25 -0.20
CA ASP A 56 2.70 -1.05 0.76
C ASP A 56 3.51 -2.24 1.28
N LEU A 57 4.16 -3.00 0.40
CA LEU A 57 5.02 -4.13 0.79
C LEU A 57 6.32 -4.16 -0.03
N ILE A 58 7.41 -4.48 0.64
CA ILE A 58 8.71 -4.76 0.03
C ILE A 58 9.14 -6.16 0.45
N GLY A 59 9.41 -7.01 -0.54
CA GLY A 59 9.83 -8.39 -0.36
C GLY A 59 11.19 -8.67 -1.00
N ARG A 60 11.81 -9.78 -0.61
CA ARG A 60 13.08 -10.27 -1.13
C ARG A 60 12.97 -11.75 -1.51
N ASP A 61 13.46 -12.06 -2.71
CA ASP A 61 13.69 -13.42 -3.20
C ASP A 61 15.13 -13.49 -3.73
N GLY A 62 16.05 -13.90 -2.86
CA GLY A 62 17.49 -13.79 -3.10
C GLY A 62 17.91 -12.34 -3.41
N ASP A 63 18.47 -12.13 -4.60
CA ASP A 63 18.93 -10.82 -5.06
C ASP A 63 17.79 -9.95 -5.64
N VAL A 64 16.59 -10.52 -5.82
CA VAL A 64 15.43 -9.79 -6.35
C VAL A 64 14.72 -9.06 -5.23
N VAL A 65 14.50 -7.76 -5.42
CA VAL A 65 13.62 -6.93 -4.58
C VAL A 65 12.27 -6.79 -5.26
N ILE A 66 11.21 -7.11 -4.53
CA ILE A 66 9.83 -7.11 -5.02
C ILE A 66 9.08 -5.98 -4.34
N PHE A 67 8.58 -5.02 -5.12
CA PHE A 67 7.74 -3.93 -4.62
C PHE A 67 6.29 -4.20 -4.98
N VAL A 68 5.39 -4.08 -4.01
CA VAL A 68 3.98 -4.41 -4.20
C VAL A 68 3.11 -3.25 -3.71
N GLU A 69 2.27 -2.75 -4.60
CA GLU A 69 1.15 -1.86 -4.28
C GLU A 69 -0.12 -2.70 -4.15
N VAL A 70 -0.79 -2.65 -3.00
CA VAL A 70 -1.97 -3.44 -2.67
C VAL A 70 -3.22 -2.63 -2.98
N LYS A 71 -3.98 -3.07 -3.98
CA LYS A 71 -5.30 -2.49 -4.29
C LYS A 71 -6.42 -3.40 -3.83
N GLN A 72 -7.27 -2.88 -2.95
CA GLN A 72 -8.56 -3.51 -2.64
C GLN A 72 -9.57 -3.14 -3.72
N SER A 73 -10.08 -4.14 -4.46
CA SER A 73 -11.14 -3.95 -5.46
C SER A 73 -12.20 -5.06 -5.35
N ARG A 74 -13.43 -4.74 -5.75
CA ARG A 74 -14.55 -5.72 -5.83
C ARG A 74 -14.43 -6.65 -7.04
N THR A 75 -13.66 -6.27 -8.05
CA THR A 75 -13.33 -7.07 -9.24
C THR A 75 -11.86 -6.86 -9.61
N HIS A 76 -11.15 -7.93 -9.98
CA HIS A 76 -9.72 -7.87 -10.30
C HIS A 76 -9.43 -6.97 -11.52
N ASP A 77 -10.35 -6.89 -12.49
CA ASP A 77 -10.16 -6.20 -13.77
C ASP A 77 -10.09 -4.65 -13.68
N LEU A 78 -10.70 -4.04 -12.66
CA LEU A 78 -10.70 -2.58 -12.47
C LEU A 78 -9.41 -2.04 -11.83
N ALA A 79 -8.63 -2.88 -11.16
CA ALA A 79 -7.45 -2.44 -10.39
C ALA A 79 -6.19 -2.33 -11.25
N ALA A 80 -6.02 -3.23 -12.22
CA ALA A 80 -4.87 -3.29 -13.13
C ALA A 80 -5.01 -2.34 -14.34
N SER A 81 -6.23 -1.99 -14.74
CA SER A 81 -6.51 -1.19 -15.94
C SER A 81 -6.34 0.34 -15.77
N HIS A 82 -6.14 0.82 -14.54
CA HIS A 82 -5.92 2.25 -14.24
C HIS A 82 -4.71 2.45 -13.33
N ILE A 83 -3.51 2.21 -13.86
CA ILE A 83 -2.30 2.83 -13.32
C ILE A 83 -1.98 4.03 -14.21
N SER A 84 -2.19 5.24 -13.68
CA SER A 84 -1.84 6.46 -14.41
C SER A 84 -0.32 6.61 -14.53
N ASP A 85 0.16 7.34 -15.55
CA ASP A 85 1.58 7.65 -15.69
C ASP A 85 2.15 8.36 -14.45
N ALA A 86 1.32 9.15 -13.76
CA ALA A 86 1.71 9.80 -12.51
C ALA A 86 1.94 8.78 -11.39
N GLN A 87 1.10 7.74 -11.30
CA GLN A 87 1.31 6.64 -10.35
C GLN A 87 2.57 5.85 -10.71
N ILE A 88 2.79 5.55 -11.99
CA ILE A 88 4.00 4.87 -12.45
C ILE A 88 5.24 5.67 -12.03
N ARG A 89 5.30 6.97 -12.35
CA ARG A 89 6.42 7.84 -11.99
C ARG A 89 6.65 7.90 -10.48
N ARG A 90 5.59 8.02 -9.69
CA ARG A 90 5.69 8.01 -8.22
C ARG A 90 6.27 6.71 -7.70
N ILE A 91 5.79 5.57 -8.21
CA ILE A 91 6.28 4.25 -7.80
C ILE A 91 7.77 4.13 -8.12
N PHE A 92 8.18 4.45 -9.35
CA PHE A 92 9.61 4.39 -9.73
C PHE A 92 10.49 5.30 -8.87
N ALA A 93 10.10 6.56 -8.65
CA ALA A 93 10.88 7.44 -7.78
C ALA A 93 11.01 6.92 -6.34
N THR A 94 9.95 6.28 -5.83
CA THR A 94 9.93 5.68 -4.48
C THR A 94 10.81 4.42 -4.41
N VAL A 95 10.79 3.61 -5.48
CA VAL A 95 11.66 2.44 -5.64
C VAL A 95 13.13 2.86 -5.72
N ASP A 96 13.46 3.86 -6.54
CA ASP A 96 14.82 4.38 -6.67
C ASP A 96 15.37 4.85 -5.31
N GLU A 97 14.55 5.55 -4.53
CA GLU A 97 14.89 6.00 -3.18
C GLU A 97 15.17 4.83 -2.23
N PHE A 98 14.33 3.78 -2.25
CA PHE A 98 14.56 2.59 -1.43
C PHE A 98 15.88 1.91 -1.82
N VAL A 99 16.09 1.69 -3.12
CA VAL A 99 17.25 0.93 -3.61
C VAL A 99 18.55 1.70 -3.42
N ALA A 100 18.53 3.04 -3.41
CA ALA A 100 19.71 3.85 -3.07
C ALA A 100 20.26 3.56 -1.67
N GLY A 101 19.44 3.04 -0.75
CA GLY A 101 19.84 2.62 0.59
C GLY A 101 20.29 1.16 0.72
N GLU A 102 20.17 0.34 -0.33
CA GLU A 102 20.45 -1.09 -0.29
C GLU A 102 21.91 -1.40 -0.64
N PRO A 103 22.57 -2.39 0.03
CA PRO A 103 23.98 -2.71 -0.21
C PRO A 103 24.34 -3.08 -1.65
N GLY A 104 23.35 -3.52 -2.44
CA GLY A 104 23.51 -3.92 -3.84
C GLY A 104 23.11 -2.87 -4.88
N GLY A 105 22.49 -1.75 -4.48
CA GLY A 105 22.00 -0.72 -5.39
C GLY A 105 21.04 -1.22 -6.48
N LEU A 106 20.82 -0.38 -7.52
CA LEU A 106 20.03 -0.71 -8.72
C LEU A 106 20.92 -1.50 -9.68
N LEU A 107 20.80 -2.83 -9.68
CA LEU A 107 21.29 -3.63 -10.80
C LEU A 107 20.26 -3.52 -11.94
N LEU A 108 20.49 -2.57 -12.84
CA LEU A 108 19.84 -2.49 -14.15
C LEU A 108 20.41 -3.55 -15.10
#